data_AF-A0A3P7RWJ1-F1
#
_entry.id   AF-A0A3P7RWJ1-F1
#
_cell.length_a   1.000
_cell.length_b   1.000
_cell.length_c   1.000
_cell.angle_alpha   90.00
_cell.angle_beta   90.00
_cell.angle_gamma   90.00
#
_symmetry.space_group_name_H-M   'P 1'
#
loop_
_entity.id
_entity.type
_entity.pdbx_description
1 polymer ?
#
loop_
_entity_poly.entity_id
_entity_poly.type
_entity_poly.pdbx_seq_one_letter_code
_entity_poly.pdbx_strand_id
1 'polypeptide(L)'
;MKNKRITLTRKSWITMFTVLLALSFLSGTLMGNDLSELIKVYRNTVTVEVDSIPVSTDNFVVDGTTYIPLRAVTELFGKEVGWNALTKVASINEPIYQVDVLSELLPSSVGYEWKYEGFAEYGHKAQLNSILSEPTKRMYMVSGRVDDMSDGESTKDFSIELTYTINGNSLIQTKTEEVMMDSKYDQLTLIQTPLVVGTYWTENVRDQGGVLQTISGQIMKAEVKDTGLKEYTVLHKQQGSDYYEQRVIRENIGVVSFEKLFELGDEPFTAGYFLSSAMNMTQNDVTLYFPNLDAQKVWKEVRTLTVYDNEIAKASILGLIEGTNSSTLSPSIPDGTRLLSINLENGLCTVDFSRAFVENHPGGSAGELMTLGSIVNTLTEFPEIERVQILVEGQVIETIGNISLEEPLYRFEDLIGN
;
A
#
# COMPACT_ATOMS: atom_id res chain seq x y z
N MET A 1 52.66 6.52 -87.56
CA MET A 1 52.68 7.97 -87.25
C MET A 1 53.36 8.18 -85.90
N LYS A 2 54.21 9.20 -85.79
CA LYS A 2 55.22 9.39 -84.72
C LYS A 2 54.63 9.42 -83.29
N ASN A 3 55.12 8.54 -82.41
CA ASN A 3 54.97 8.65 -80.96
C ASN A 3 55.77 9.86 -80.45
N LYS A 4 55.09 10.94 -80.03
CA LYS A 4 55.70 12.02 -79.25
C LYS A 4 55.76 11.58 -77.79
N ARG A 5 56.97 11.26 -77.30
CA ARG A 5 57.22 11.20 -75.85
C ARG A 5 57.14 12.62 -75.29
N ILE A 6 56.15 12.86 -74.42
CA ILE A 6 56.06 14.09 -73.64
C ILE A 6 56.96 13.91 -72.43
N THR A 7 58.15 14.52 -72.46
CA THR A 7 59.02 14.65 -71.29
C THR A 7 58.50 15.79 -70.42
N LEU A 8 57.68 15.46 -69.43
CA LEU A 8 57.29 16.39 -68.37
C LEU A 8 58.53 16.72 -67.51
N THR A 9 58.88 18.00 -67.47
CA THR A 9 60.01 18.50 -66.67
C THR A 9 59.61 18.56 -65.18
N ARG A 10 60.59 18.41 -64.28
CA ARG A 10 60.41 18.42 -62.80
C ARG A 10 59.63 19.64 -62.26
N LYS A 11 59.61 20.76 -63.00
CA LYS A 11 58.79 21.94 -62.69
C LYS A 11 57.29 21.69 -62.85
N SER A 12 56.88 20.85 -63.80
CA SER A 12 55.47 20.55 -64.08
C SER A 12 54.81 19.69 -63.00
N TRP A 13 55.60 18.86 -62.30
CA TRP A 13 55.13 18.09 -61.14
C TRP A 13 54.91 19.00 -59.94
N ILE A 14 55.80 19.99 -59.71
CA ILE A 14 55.68 20.91 -58.58
C ILE A 14 54.45 21.81 -58.75
N THR A 15 54.17 22.31 -59.96
CA THR A 15 52.98 23.14 -60.21
C THR A 15 51.66 22.35 -60.14
N MET A 16 51.66 21.07 -60.54
CA MET A 16 50.45 20.25 -60.42
C MET A 16 50.19 19.82 -58.96
N PHE A 17 51.26 19.59 -58.19
CA PHE A 17 51.16 19.28 -56.76
C PHE A 17 50.79 20.50 -55.92
N THR A 18 51.26 21.72 -56.26
CA THR A 18 50.82 22.94 -55.56
C THR A 18 49.38 23.33 -55.86
N VAL A 19 48.86 23.05 -57.07
CA VAL A 19 47.44 23.26 -57.38
C VAL A 19 46.55 22.25 -56.65
N LEU A 20 46.95 20.97 -56.57
CA LEU A 20 46.21 19.96 -55.79
C LEU A 20 46.29 20.19 -54.27
N LEU A 21 47.43 20.67 -53.76
CA LEU A 21 47.57 21.01 -52.34
C LEU A 21 46.74 22.26 -51.99
N ALA A 22 46.71 23.27 -52.88
CA ALA A 22 45.87 24.46 -52.69
C ALA A 22 44.35 24.12 -52.74
N LEU A 23 43.95 23.12 -53.53
CA LEU A 23 42.57 22.61 -53.53
C LEU A 23 42.23 21.75 -52.31
N SER A 24 43.21 21.13 -51.64
CA SER A 24 43.00 20.43 -50.37
C SER A 24 42.91 21.35 -49.14
N PHE A 25 43.25 22.64 -49.27
CA PHE A 25 43.01 23.68 -48.27
C PHE A 25 41.71 24.47 -48.49
N LEU A 26 40.93 24.11 -49.53
CA LEU A 26 39.51 24.47 -49.67
C LEU A 26 38.61 23.34 -49.15
N SER A 27 39.02 22.61 -48.13
CA SER A 27 38.05 22.03 -47.20
C SER A 27 37.45 23.21 -46.44
N GLY A 28 36.32 23.71 -46.95
CA GLY A 28 35.51 24.65 -46.21
C GLY A 28 35.36 24.11 -44.80
N THR A 29 35.72 24.93 -43.80
CA THR A 29 35.27 24.69 -42.44
C THR A 29 33.76 24.61 -42.51
N LEU A 30 33.21 23.39 -42.51
CA LEU A 30 31.87 23.14 -42.03
C LEU A 30 31.94 23.52 -40.55
N MET A 31 31.77 24.82 -40.28
CA MET A 31 31.23 25.22 -39.00
C MET A 31 29.90 24.50 -38.95
N GLY A 32 29.82 23.46 -38.11
CA GLY A 32 28.53 22.93 -37.72
C GLY A 32 27.79 24.12 -37.16
N ASN A 33 26.83 24.66 -37.91
CA ASN A 33 25.87 25.58 -37.34
C ASN A 33 25.23 24.77 -36.22
N ASP A 34 25.44 25.24 -34.99
CA ASP A 34 24.65 24.78 -33.87
C ASP A 34 23.19 25.12 -34.23
N LEU A 35 22.47 24.10 -34.69
CA LEU A 35 21.04 24.18 -35.01
C LEU A 35 20.19 24.08 -33.74
N SER A 36 20.80 24.18 -32.54
CA SER A 36 20.02 24.34 -31.33
C SER A 36 19.30 25.69 -31.39
N GLU A 37 17.98 25.62 -31.54
CA GLU A 37 17.15 26.78 -31.26
C GLU A 37 17.25 27.07 -29.76
N LEU A 38 17.64 28.29 -29.44
CA LEU A 38 17.59 28.79 -28.07
C LEU A 38 16.12 28.93 -27.68
N ILE A 39 15.63 27.96 -26.92
CA ILE A 39 14.29 28.00 -26.33
C ILE A 39 14.29 29.06 -25.22
N LYS A 40 13.54 30.15 -25.41
CA LYS A 40 13.35 31.16 -24.37
C LYS A 40 12.37 30.64 -23.33
N VAL A 41 12.86 30.39 -22.12
CA VAL A 41 12.05 29.95 -20.99
C VAL A 41 11.84 31.11 -20.02
N TYR A 42 10.59 31.51 -19.79
CA TYR A 42 10.24 32.54 -18.82
C TYR A 42 9.66 31.90 -17.56
N ARG A 43 10.31 32.04 -16.41
CA ARG A 43 9.85 31.43 -15.15
C ARG A 43 8.94 32.37 -14.39
N ASN A 44 7.86 31.83 -13.83
CA ASN A 44 6.96 32.49 -12.86
C ASN A 44 6.44 33.86 -13.33
N THR A 45 6.20 34.00 -14.63
CA THR A 45 5.67 35.25 -15.23
C THR A 45 4.15 35.26 -15.33
N VAL A 46 3.51 34.11 -15.13
CA VAL A 46 2.07 33.92 -15.21
C VAL A 46 1.56 33.47 -13.85
N THR A 47 0.55 34.17 -13.32
CA THR A 47 -0.23 33.69 -12.17
C THR A 47 -1.27 32.69 -12.67
N VAL A 48 -1.31 31.52 -12.06
CA VAL A 48 -2.25 30.45 -12.41
C VAL A 48 -3.22 30.29 -11.27
N GLU A 49 -4.51 30.25 -11.59
CA GLU A 49 -5.59 29.97 -10.65
C GLU A 49 -6.44 28.83 -11.19
N VAL A 50 -6.92 27.97 -10.29
CA VAL A 50 -7.90 26.91 -10.58
C VAL A 50 -9.07 27.16 -9.63
N ASP A 51 -10.26 27.38 -10.18
CA ASP A 51 -11.46 27.71 -9.40
C ASP A 51 -11.27 28.88 -8.41
N SER A 52 -10.54 29.91 -8.84
CA SER A 52 -10.15 31.09 -8.03
C SER A 52 -9.17 30.80 -6.89
N ILE A 53 -8.62 29.59 -6.84
CA ILE A 53 -7.55 29.20 -5.90
C ILE A 53 -6.20 29.35 -6.62
N PRO A 54 -5.27 30.16 -6.10
CA PRO A 54 -3.95 30.32 -6.71
C PRO A 54 -3.13 29.03 -6.60
N VAL A 55 -2.53 28.62 -7.72
CA VAL A 55 -1.65 27.47 -7.79
C VAL A 55 -0.25 27.89 -7.31
N SER A 56 0.06 27.59 -6.05
CA SER A 56 1.33 27.99 -5.41
C SER A 56 2.50 27.07 -5.80
N THR A 57 2.91 27.10 -7.06
CA THR A 57 4.06 26.33 -7.56
C THR A 57 4.81 27.10 -8.66
N ASP A 58 6.04 26.66 -8.95
CA ASP A 58 6.81 27.19 -10.07
C ASP A 58 6.16 26.80 -11.40
N ASN A 59 6.00 27.78 -12.29
CA ASN A 59 5.59 27.57 -13.66
C ASN A 59 6.61 28.19 -14.62
N PHE A 60 6.60 27.73 -15.87
CA PHE A 60 7.44 28.33 -16.89
C PHE A 60 6.71 28.42 -18.21
N VAL A 61 7.01 29.45 -18.99
CA VAL A 61 6.44 29.68 -20.31
C VAL A 61 7.49 29.36 -21.36
N VAL A 62 7.13 28.49 -22.29
CA VAL A 62 7.89 28.18 -23.51
C VAL A 62 6.97 28.41 -24.70
N ASP A 63 7.39 29.25 -25.64
CA ASP A 63 6.65 29.53 -26.88
C ASP A 63 5.16 29.88 -26.65
N GLY A 64 4.90 30.67 -25.61
CA GLY A 64 3.54 31.09 -25.23
C GLY A 64 2.70 30.02 -24.52
N THR A 65 3.23 28.82 -24.31
CA THR A 65 2.61 27.75 -23.53
C THR A 65 3.12 27.77 -22.09
N THR A 66 2.22 27.88 -21.13
CA THR A 66 2.55 27.79 -19.70
C THR A 66 2.56 26.33 -19.26
N TYR A 67 3.70 25.87 -18.76
CA TYR A 67 3.90 24.56 -18.17
C TYR A 67 3.81 24.67 -16.65
N ILE A 68 2.96 23.83 -16.08
CA ILE A 68 2.67 23.80 -14.64
C ILE A 68 2.81 22.34 -14.19
N PRO A 69 3.41 22.06 -13.02
CA PRO A 69 3.44 20.74 -12.44
C PRO A 69 2.03 20.14 -12.36
N LEU A 70 1.84 18.98 -13.01
CA LEU A 70 0.54 18.29 -13.06
C LEU A 70 -0.06 18.11 -11.64
N ARG A 71 0.78 17.69 -10.69
CA ARG A 71 0.43 17.50 -9.27
C ARG A 71 -0.22 18.74 -8.64
N ALA A 72 0.32 19.93 -8.92
CA ALA A 72 -0.15 21.17 -8.31
C ALA A 72 -1.55 21.56 -8.77
N VAL A 73 -1.95 21.13 -9.97
CA VAL A 73 -3.30 21.36 -10.51
C VAL A 73 -4.25 20.26 -10.06
N THR A 74 -3.83 19.00 -10.13
CA THR A 74 -4.69 17.85 -9.78
C THR A 74 -5.07 17.81 -8.30
N GLU A 75 -4.16 18.19 -7.40
CA GLU A 75 -4.43 18.21 -5.97
C GLU A 75 -5.51 19.25 -5.60
N LEU A 76 -5.64 20.35 -6.37
CA LEU A 76 -6.73 21.32 -6.18
C LEU A 76 -8.10 20.75 -6.54
N PHE A 77 -8.16 19.78 -7.46
CA PHE A 77 -9.37 19.03 -7.77
C PHE A 77 -9.61 17.85 -6.82
N GLY A 78 -8.84 17.76 -5.73
CA GLY A 78 -8.88 16.65 -4.78
C GLY A 78 -8.41 15.33 -5.37
N LYS A 79 -7.67 15.32 -6.48
CA LYS A 79 -7.16 14.10 -7.13
C LYS A 79 -5.69 13.87 -6.78
N GLU A 80 -5.26 12.61 -6.81
CA GLU A 80 -3.85 12.26 -6.61
C GLU A 80 -3.13 11.88 -7.90
N VAL A 81 -1.86 12.25 -7.99
CA VAL A 81 -0.96 11.85 -9.09
C VAL A 81 -0.10 10.66 -8.66
N GLY A 82 -0.37 9.52 -9.29
CA GLY A 82 0.43 8.30 -9.18
C GLY A 82 1.51 8.21 -10.27
N TRP A 83 2.59 7.48 -9.97
CA TRP A 83 3.64 7.15 -10.94
C TRP A 83 3.97 5.65 -10.86
N ASN A 84 3.86 4.96 -11.99
CA ASN A 84 4.33 3.59 -12.14
C ASN A 84 5.69 3.59 -12.85
N ALA A 85 6.75 3.25 -12.10
CA ALA A 85 8.11 3.27 -12.59
C ALA A 85 8.44 2.12 -13.56
N LEU A 86 7.70 1.01 -13.54
CA LEU A 86 7.89 -0.11 -14.45
C LEU A 86 7.30 0.20 -15.82
N THR A 87 6.07 0.71 -15.86
CA THR A 87 5.38 1.04 -17.11
C THR A 87 5.68 2.45 -17.62
N LYS A 88 6.31 3.29 -16.79
CA LYS A 88 6.55 4.72 -17.08
C LYS A 88 5.25 5.50 -17.31
N VAL A 89 4.20 5.16 -16.57
CA VAL A 89 2.87 5.78 -16.68
C VAL A 89 2.60 6.67 -15.46
N ALA A 90 2.18 7.91 -15.71
CA ALA A 90 1.57 8.77 -14.71
C ALA A 90 0.05 8.62 -14.75
N SER A 91 -0.62 8.57 -13.59
CA SER A 91 -2.08 8.46 -13.49
C SER A 91 -2.67 9.55 -12.60
N ILE A 92 -3.90 9.95 -12.88
CA ILE A 92 -4.71 10.81 -12.02
C ILE A 92 -5.81 9.93 -11.43
N ASN A 93 -5.81 9.78 -10.12
CA ASN A 93 -6.71 8.86 -9.42
C ASN A 93 -7.69 9.66 -8.56
N GLU A 94 -8.88 9.10 -8.34
CA GLU A 94 -9.71 9.52 -7.21
C GLU A 94 -8.91 9.40 -5.91
N PRO A 95 -9.12 10.30 -4.94
CA PRO A 95 -8.63 10.07 -3.59
C PRO A 95 -9.43 8.88 -3.04
N ILE A 96 -8.92 7.68 -3.29
CA ILE A 96 -9.32 6.53 -2.48
C ILE A 96 -8.95 6.95 -1.05
N TYR A 97 -9.79 6.70 -0.05
CA TYR A 97 -9.36 6.82 1.33
C TYR A 97 -8.24 5.78 1.51
N GLN A 98 -7.00 6.18 1.22
CA GLN A 98 -5.83 5.32 1.20
C GLN A 98 -5.56 4.74 2.59
N VAL A 99 -6.12 5.39 3.61
CA VAL A 99 -6.25 4.86 4.96
C VAL A 99 -6.90 3.48 4.96
N ASP A 100 -8.02 3.27 4.28
CA ASP A 100 -8.69 1.97 4.23
C ASP A 100 -7.82 0.92 3.55
N VAL A 101 -7.33 1.24 2.35
CA VAL A 101 -6.53 0.30 1.53
C VAL A 101 -5.24 -0.10 2.24
N LEU A 102 -4.56 0.84 2.89
CA LEU A 102 -3.34 0.56 3.64
C LEU A 102 -3.65 -0.09 5.00
N SER A 103 -4.83 0.15 5.57
CA SER A 103 -5.24 -0.50 6.82
C SER A 103 -5.47 -1.99 6.64
N GLU A 104 -5.89 -2.42 5.45
CA GLU A 104 -5.99 -3.83 5.08
C GLU A 104 -4.62 -4.55 5.11
N LEU A 105 -3.51 -3.82 5.13
CA LEU A 105 -2.17 -4.42 5.26
C LEU A 105 -1.79 -4.76 6.70
N LEU A 106 -2.52 -4.27 7.70
CA LEU A 106 -2.22 -4.47 9.11
C LEU A 106 -3.34 -5.22 9.83
N PRO A 107 -3.07 -5.87 10.97
CA PRO A 107 -4.11 -6.49 11.78
C PRO A 107 -5.12 -5.46 12.29
N SER A 108 -6.40 -5.84 12.32
CA SER A 108 -7.49 -4.99 12.79
C SER A 108 -7.77 -5.09 14.29
N SER A 109 -7.14 -6.04 14.97
CA SER A 109 -7.51 -6.43 16.33
C SER A 109 -6.38 -6.15 17.32
N VAL A 110 -6.67 -5.31 18.30
CA VAL A 110 -5.79 -5.09 19.45
C VAL A 110 -5.54 -6.42 20.16
N GLY A 111 -4.30 -6.65 20.57
CA GLY A 111 -3.83 -7.92 21.12
C GLY A 111 -3.21 -8.85 20.08
N TYR A 112 -3.28 -8.53 18.78
CA TYR A 112 -2.59 -9.31 17.74
C TYR A 112 -1.10 -9.44 18.05
N GLU A 113 -0.58 -10.67 18.03
CA GLU A 113 0.82 -10.96 18.32
C GLU A 113 1.57 -11.38 17.06
N TRP A 114 2.68 -10.71 16.81
CA TRP A 114 3.68 -11.21 15.88
C TRP A 114 4.77 -11.96 16.64
N LYS A 115 5.16 -13.11 16.10
CA LYS A 115 6.34 -13.84 16.53
C LYS A 115 7.23 -14.09 15.34
N TYR A 116 8.42 -13.50 15.34
CA TYR A 116 9.38 -13.61 14.26
C TYR A 116 10.57 -14.50 14.66
N GLU A 117 11.12 -15.18 13.66
CA GLU A 117 12.37 -15.93 13.76
C GLU A 117 13.25 -15.59 12.54
N GLY A 118 14.56 -15.75 12.66
CA GLY A 118 15.46 -15.29 11.62
C GLY A 118 16.90 -15.76 11.75
N PHE A 119 17.77 -15.05 11.04
CA PHE A 119 19.20 -15.33 10.97
C PHE A 119 19.85 -15.43 12.36
N ALA A 120 20.76 -16.39 12.53
CA ALA A 120 21.57 -16.59 13.74
C ALA A 120 20.76 -16.64 15.05
N GLU A 121 19.70 -17.45 15.07
CA GLU A 121 18.80 -17.64 16.24
C GLU A 121 18.09 -16.35 16.66
N TYR A 122 18.07 -15.33 15.81
CA TYR A 122 17.29 -14.13 16.04
C TYR A 122 15.81 -14.47 16.20
N GLY A 123 15.20 -13.94 17.25
CA GLY A 123 13.77 -13.98 17.48
C GLY A 123 13.30 -12.69 18.11
N HIS A 124 12.07 -12.30 17.83
CA HIS A 124 11.40 -11.24 18.59
C HIS A 124 9.89 -11.44 18.56
N LYS A 125 9.24 -10.86 19.55
CA LYS A 125 7.78 -10.80 19.62
C LYS A 125 7.33 -9.35 19.66
N ALA A 126 6.19 -9.08 19.07
CA ALA A 126 5.53 -7.79 19.13
C ALA A 126 4.03 -7.98 19.29
N GLN A 127 3.35 -7.03 19.91
CA GLN A 127 1.91 -7.05 20.12
C GLN A 127 1.31 -5.69 19.73
N LEU A 128 0.17 -5.73 19.04
CA LEU A 128 -0.61 -4.55 18.73
C LEU A 128 -1.37 -4.07 19.98
N ASN A 129 -0.95 -2.95 20.55
CA ASN A 129 -1.50 -2.44 21.80
C ASN A 129 -2.73 -1.56 21.61
N SER A 130 -2.77 -0.79 20.53
CA SER A 130 -3.91 0.09 20.24
C SER A 130 -3.94 0.50 18.77
N ILE A 131 -5.15 0.85 18.32
CA ILE A 131 -5.40 1.45 17.02
C ILE A 131 -6.11 2.78 17.27
N LEU A 132 -5.53 3.87 16.77
CA LEU A 132 -6.14 5.20 16.78
C LEU A 132 -6.53 5.56 15.35
N SER A 133 -7.82 5.81 15.12
CA SER A 133 -8.34 6.18 13.80
C SER A 133 -8.85 7.61 13.82
N GLU A 134 -8.31 8.43 12.93
CA GLU A 134 -8.77 9.77 12.58
C GLU A 134 -9.22 9.78 11.11
N PRO A 135 -10.00 10.76 10.64
CA PRO A 135 -10.55 10.76 9.28
C PRO A 135 -9.53 10.62 8.14
N THR A 136 -8.26 11.02 8.37
CA THR A 136 -7.20 11.02 7.35
C THR A 136 -5.94 10.29 7.79
N LYS A 137 -5.94 9.71 8.99
CA LYS A 137 -4.77 9.14 9.63
C LYS A 137 -5.18 7.96 10.50
N ARG A 138 -4.44 6.86 10.42
CA ARG A 138 -4.60 5.74 11.34
C ARG A 138 -3.26 5.36 11.92
N MET A 139 -3.19 5.12 13.22
CA MET A 139 -1.97 4.77 13.94
C MET A 139 -2.14 3.44 14.66
N TYR A 140 -1.15 2.58 14.55
CA TYR A 140 -1.09 1.27 15.21
C TYR A 140 0.11 1.30 16.14
N MET A 141 -0.15 1.26 17.44
CA MET A 141 0.89 1.32 18.47
C MET A 141 1.25 -0.10 18.85
N VAL A 142 2.52 -0.46 18.70
CA VAL A 142 3.02 -1.83 18.84
C VAL A 142 4.19 -1.81 19.81
N SER A 143 4.19 -2.70 20.79
CA SER A 143 5.35 -2.91 21.65
C SER A 143 5.82 -4.35 21.55
N GLY A 144 7.07 -4.58 21.87
CA GLY A 144 7.67 -5.89 21.68
C GLY A 144 8.99 -6.04 22.40
N ARG A 145 9.62 -7.18 22.17
CA ARG A 145 10.93 -7.50 22.72
C ARG A 145 11.69 -8.44 21.80
N VAL A 146 12.97 -8.18 21.61
CA VAL A 146 13.92 -9.13 21.02
C VAL A 146 14.24 -10.21 22.05
N ASP A 147 14.31 -11.47 21.61
CA ASP A 147 14.65 -12.59 22.47
C ASP A 147 16.12 -12.46 22.94
N ASP A 148 16.36 -12.64 24.25
CA ASP A 148 17.69 -12.52 24.84
C ASP A 148 18.43 -13.87 24.79
N MET A 149 19.37 -13.99 23.85
CA MET A 149 20.22 -15.18 23.69
C MET A 149 21.42 -15.20 24.66
N SER A 150 21.62 -14.14 25.44
CA SER A 150 22.76 -14.02 26.36
C SER A 150 22.49 -14.60 27.75
N ASP A 151 21.31 -15.20 27.96
CA ASP A 151 20.86 -15.71 29.28
C ASP A 151 21.03 -14.65 30.40
N GLY A 152 20.79 -13.38 30.07
CA GLY A 152 20.90 -12.24 30.98
C GLY A 152 22.29 -11.62 31.15
N GLU A 153 23.29 -12.02 30.36
CA GLU A 153 24.62 -11.41 30.40
C GLU A 153 24.69 -10.04 29.70
N SER A 154 23.77 -9.77 28.77
CA SER A 154 23.70 -8.51 28.03
C SER A 154 23.10 -7.38 28.85
N THR A 155 23.71 -6.20 28.79
CA THR A 155 23.19 -4.96 29.40
C THR A 155 22.36 -4.12 28.43
N LYS A 156 22.13 -4.61 27.21
CA LYS A 156 21.40 -3.87 26.17
C LYS A 156 19.91 -3.80 26.45
N ASP A 157 19.23 -2.80 25.89
CA ASP A 157 17.78 -2.77 25.87
C ASP A 157 17.24 -3.64 24.74
N PHE A 158 16.43 -4.64 25.09
CA PHE A 158 15.77 -5.52 24.15
C PHE A 158 14.34 -5.08 23.82
N SER A 159 13.87 -3.97 24.41
CA SER A 159 12.55 -3.43 24.15
C SER A 159 12.43 -2.95 22.69
N ILE A 160 11.21 -3.11 22.16
CA ILE A 160 10.83 -2.61 20.84
C ILE A 160 9.59 -1.75 21.06
N GLU A 161 9.63 -0.51 20.61
CA GLU A 161 8.45 0.33 20.44
C GLU A 161 8.31 0.68 18.97
N LEU A 162 7.15 0.40 18.39
CA LEU A 162 6.84 0.55 16.99
C LEU A 162 5.54 1.35 16.83
N THR A 163 5.48 2.19 15.82
CA THR A 163 4.24 2.81 15.39
C THR A 163 4.12 2.69 13.88
N TYR A 164 3.06 2.04 13.41
CA TYR A 164 2.66 2.14 12.02
C TYR A 164 1.68 3.30 11.87
N THR A 165 2.03 4.29 11.06
CA THR A 165 1.18 5.43 10.74
C THR A 165 0.78 5.37 9.28
N ILE A 166 -0.51 5.27 9.04
CA ILE A 166 -1.08 5.54 7.73
C ILE A 166 -1.36 7.03 7.64
N ASN A 167 -0.72 7.70 6.69
CA ASN A 167 -0.89 9.13 6.43
C ASN A 167 -0.89 9.36 4.92
N GLY A 168 -2.03 9.83 4.39
CA GLY A 168 -2.22 9.94 2.95
C GLY A 168 -2.01 8.59 2.27
N ASN A 169 -1.10 8.56 1.30
CA ASN A 169 -0.78 7.39 0.48
C ASN A 169 0.27 6.45 1.08
N SER A 170 0.73 6.69 2.31
CA SER A 170 1.91 6.05 2.86
C SER A 170 1.60 5.29 4.13
N LEU A 171 2.06 4.04 4.19
CA LEU A 171 2.19 3.28 5.43
C LEU A 171 3.63 3.45 5.94
N ILE A 172 3.79 4.18 7.04
CA ILE A 172 5.07 4.58 7.61
C ILE A 172 5.31 3.80 8.90
N GLN A 173 6.50 3.24 9.06
CA GLN A 173 6.96 2.66 10.32
C GLN A 173 7.88 3.67 11.02
N THR A 174 7.64 3.91 12.31
CA THR A 174 8.57 4.55 13.23
C THR A 174 8.93 3.58 14.34
N LYS A 175 10.18 3.58 14.80
CA LYS A 175 10.64 2.66 15.85
C LYS A 175 11.60 3.28 16.85
N THR A 176 11.60 2.73 18.06
CA THR A 176 12.62 2.91 19.09
C THR A 176 13.06 1.52 19.55
N GLU A 177 14.34 1.20 19.33
CA GLU A 177 14.93 -0.10 19.64
C GLU A 177 16.48 0.01 19.66
N GLU A 178 17.17 -0.91 20.33
CA GLU A 178 18.65 -0.97 20.33
C GLU A 178 19.21 -2.19 19.56
N VAL A 179 18.47 -3.30 19.51
CA VAL A 179 18.97 -4.62 19.09
C VAL A 179 18.10 -5.35 18.07
N MET A 180 17.07 -4.69 17.52
CA MET A 180 16.18 -5.29 16.53
C MET A 180 16.91 -5.44 15.19
N MET A 181 16.77 -6.61 14.55
CA MET A 181 17.35 -6.88 13.22
C MET A 181 16.45 -6.32 12.10
N ASP A 182 16.05 -5.05 12.21
CA ASP A 182 15.22 -4.34 11.22
C ASP A 182 16.05 -3.20 10.58
N SER A 183 15.39 -2.21 9.98
CA SER A 183 16.00 -1.08 9.27
C SER A 183 17.04 -0.35 10.11
N LYS A 184 18.06 0.22 9.49
CA LYS A 184 18.96 1.16 10.20
C LYS A 184 18.37 2.57 10.35
N TYR A 185 17.14 2.78 9.86
CA TYR A 185 16.40 4.02 9.95
C TYR A 185 15.28 3.90 10.98
N ASP A 186 15.17 4.88 11.87
CA ASP A 186 14.13 4.92 12.89
C ASP A 186 12.75 5.25 12.31
N GLN A 187 12.72 5.79 11.09
CA GLN A 187 11.49 6.03 10.33
C GLN A 187 11.70 5.68 8.86
N LEU A 188 10.77 4.91 8.30
CA LEU A 188 10.78 4.53 6.89
C LEU A 188 9.35 4.33 6.37
N THR A 189 9.07 4.79 5.15
CA THR A 189 7.81 4.45 4.46
C THR A 189 7.89 3.01 3.97
N LEU A 190 7.07 2.11 4.53
CA LEU A 190 7.10 0.69 4.19
C LEU A 190 6.52 0.40 2.81
N ILE A 191 5.41 1.07 2.46
CA ILE A 191 4.71 0.90 1.19
C ILE A 191 3.83 2.11 0.90
N GLN A 192 3.62 2.41 -0.38
CA GLN A 192 2.71 3.44 -0.84
C GLN A 192 1.65 2.90 -1.80
N THR A 193 0.48 3.51 -1.76
CA THR A 193 -0.56 3.35 -2.79
C THR A 193 -0.20 4.10 -4.08
N PRO A 194 -0.68 3.64 -5.25
CA PRO A 194 -1.52 2.46 -5.45
C PRO A 194 -0.77 1.14 -5.18
N LEU A 195 -1.44 0.14 -4.60
CA LEU A 195 -0.85 -1.16 -4.28
C LEU A 195 -0.72 -2.05 -5.53
N VAL A 196 0.08 -1.61 -6.50
CA VAL A 196 0.32 -2.29 -7.77
C VAL A 196 1.81 -2.39 -8.06
N VAL A 197 2.19 -3.42 -8.81
CA VAL A 197 3.58 -3.64 -9.22
C VAL A 197 4.11 -2.42 -9.99
N GLY A 198 5.24 -1.89 -9.54
CA GLY A 198 5.91 -0.72 -10.13
C GLY A 198 5.59 0.61 -9.49
N THR A 199 4.70 0.67 -8.49
CA THR A 199 4.57 1.86 -7.63
C THR A 199 5.92 2.17 -6.98
N TYR A 200 6.33 3.44 -7.08
CA TYR A 200 7.68 3.89 -6.75
C TYR A 200 7.64 5.23 -6.04
N TRP A 201 8.50 5.41 -5.03
CA TRP A 201 8.68 6.67 -4.32
C TRP A 201 10.13 6.89 -3.93
N THR A 202 10.43 8.13 -3.54
CA THR A 202 11.70 8.52 -2.93
C THR A 202 11.42 9.32 -1.67
N GLU A 203 12.20 9.07 -0.62
CA GLU A 203 12.11 9.80 0.64
C GLU A 203 13.50 10.11 1.18
N ASN A 204 13.57 11.14 2.03
CA ASN A 204 14.78 11.49 2.75
C ASN A 204 14.62 11.07 4.21
N VAL A 205 15.49 10.19 4.69
CA VAL A 205 15.49 9.65 6.05
C VAL A 205 16.83 9.96 6.72
N ARG A 206 16.86 9.96 8.05
CA ARG A 206 18.12 10.08 8.80
C ARG A 206 18.55 8.71 9.29
N ASP A 207 19.81 8.37 9.08
CA ASP A 207 20.41 7.23 9.76
C ASP A 207 20.63 7.52 11.25
N GLN A 208 21.06 6.51 12.01
CA GLN A 208 21.37 6.64 13.45
C GLN A 208 22.47 7.68 13.75
N GLY A 209 23.28 8.06 12.75
CA GLY A 209 24.26 9.15 12.87
C GLY A 209 23.68 10.54 12.60
N GLY A 210 22.40 10.63 12.27
CA GLY A 210 21.70 11.86 11.91
C GLY A 210 21.94 12.34 10.47
N VAL A 211 22.68 11.58 9.67
CA VAL A 211 23.01 11.93 8.28
C VAL A 211 21.80 11.66 7.40
N LEU A 212 21.49 12.62 6.54
CA LEU A 212 20.35 12.53 5.62
C LEU A 212 20.72 11.63 4.44
N GLN A 213 19.93 10.59 4.25
CA GLN A 213 20.05 9.60 3.17
C GLN A 213 18.80 9.66 2.30
N THR A 214 18.97 9.50 0.99
CA THR A 214 17.85 9.35 0.05
C THR A 214 17.59 7.87 -0.18
N ILE A 215 16.38 7.42 0.15
CA ILE A 215 15.90 6.06 -0.07
C ILE A 215 14.87 6.08 -1.19
N SER A 216 14.97 5.09 -2.08
CA SER A 216 13.92 4.79 -3.05
C SER A 216 13.17 3.54 -2.62
N GLY A 217 11.85 3.54 -2.70
CA GLY A 217 11.00 2.38 -2.44
C GLY A 217 10.24 1.98 -3.71
N GLN A 218 10.03 0.68 -3.90
CA GLN A 218 9.31 0.14 -5.06
C GLN A 218 8.56 -1.15 -4.72
N ILE A 219 7.29 -1.25 -5.16
CA ILE A 219 6.55 -2.52 -5.16
C ILE A 219 7.06 -3.38 -6.33
N MET A 220 7.79 -4.45 -5.99
CA MET A 220 8.40 -5.36 -6.96
C MET A 220 7.46 -6.48 -7.39
N LYS A 221 6.59 -6.93 -6.47
CA LYS A 221 5.65 -8.03 -6.68
C LYS A 221 4.36 -7.77 -5.92
N ALA A 222 3.23 -8.16 -6.50
CA ALA A 222 1.92 -8.22 -5.86
C ALA A 222 1.25 -9.52 -6.31
N GLU A 223 0.86 -10.39 -5.37
CA GLU A 223 0.28 -11.70 -5.67
C GLU A 223 -0.83 -12.06 -4.68
N VAL A 224 -1.79 -12.86 -5.14
CA VAL A 224 -2.83 -13.45 -4.29
C VAL A 224 -2.34 -14.82 -3.86
N LYS A 225 -2.29 -15.10 -2.55
CA LYS A 225 -1.93 -16.42 -2.02
C LYS A 225 -3.12 -17.38 -2.12
N ASP A 226 -2.86 -18.68 -1.92
CA ASP A 226 -3.90 -19.72 -1.88
C ASP A 226 -4.98 -19.44 -0.82
N THR A 227 -4.65 -18.63 0.19
CA THR A 227 -5.56 -18.16 1.24
C THR A 227 -6.50 -17.03 0.79
N GLY A 228 -6.36 -16.51 -0.43
CA GLY A 228 -7.08 -15.34 -0.95
C GLY A 228 -6.48 -13.99 -0.53
N LEU A 229 -5.54 -13.97 0.41
CA LEU A 229 -4.89 -12.73 0.87
C LEU A 229 -3.84 -12.25 -0.14
N LYS A 230 -3.77 -10.94 -0.37
CA LYS A 230 -2.71 -10.36 -1.20
C LYS A 230 -1.42 -10.17 -0.40
N GLU A 231 -0.31 -10.33 -1.11
CA GLU A 231 1.04 -10.16 -0.60
C GLU A 231 1.86 -9.28 -1.55
N TYR A 232 2.61 -8.36 -0.97
CA TYR A 232 3.41 -7.37 -1.67
C TYR A 232 4.88 -7.51 -1.29
N THR A 233 5.75 -7.67 -2.29
CA THR A 233 7.20 -7.58 -2.08
C THR A 233 7.64 -6.15 -2.38
N VAL A 234 8.19 -5.48 -1.39
CA VAL A 234 8.66 -4.09 -1.48
C VAL A 234 10.17 -4.06 -1.32
N LEU A 235 10.84 -3.33 -2.21
CA LEU A 235 12.28 -3.13 -2.19
C LEU A 235 12.60 -1.67 -1.91
N HIS A 236 13.43 -1.44 -0.89
CA HIS A 236 14.02 -0.16 -0.56
C HIS A 236 15.50 -0.16 -0.90
N LYS A 237 16.00 0.89 -1.55
CA LYS A 237 17.41 1.06 -1.89
C LYS A 237 17.92 2.42 -1.48
N GLN A 238 19.08 2.45 -0.85
CA GLN A 238 19.81 3.69 -0.57
C GLN A 238 20.51 4.18 -1.82
N GLN A 239 20.30 5.45 -2.18
CA GLN A 239 20.94 6.03 -3.35
C GLN A 239 22.45 6.16 -3.14
N GLY A 240 23.24 5.68 -4.12
CA GLY A 240 24.70 5.77 -4.07
C GLY A 240 25.37 4.75 -3.15
N SER A 241 24.64 3.72 -2.70
CA SER A 241 25.11 2.61 -1.88
C SER A 241 24.56 1.29 -2.41
N ASP A 242 25.21 0.18 -2.09
CA ASP A 242 24.69 -1.17 -2.35
C ASP A 242 23.65 -1.60 -1.31
N TYR A 243 23.47 -0.82 -0.25
CA TYR A 243 22.51 -1.10 0.82
C TYR A 243 21.07 -1.18 0.31
N TYR A 244 20.39 -2.25 0.70
CA TYR A 244 18.98 -2.48 0.41
C TYR A 244 18.25 -3.08 1.61
N GLU A 245 16.94 -2.91 1.62
CA GLU A 245 16.00 -3.63 2.47
C GLU A 245 14.87 -4.18 1.60
N GLN A 246 14.43 -5.41 1.83
CA GLN A 246 13.27 -5.98 1.17
C GLN A 246 12.29 -6.49 2.22
N ARG A 247 11.01 -6.13 2.06
CA ARG A 247 9.92 -6.59 2.90
C ARG A 247 8.91 -7.35 2.08
N VAL A 248 8.30 -8.34 2.71
CA VAL A 248 7.06 -8.94 2.22
C VAL A 248 5.96 -8.55 3.19
N ILE A 249 4.90 -7.93 2.68
CA ILE A 249 3.77 -7.42 3.45
C ILE A 249 2.51 -8.15 3.00
N ARG A 250 1.76 -8.75 3.93
CA ARG A 250 0.54 -9.50 3.63
C ARG A 250 -0.67 -8.83 4.26
N GLU A 251 -1.79 -8.81 3.52
CA GLU A 251 -3.07 -8.32 4.02
C GLU A 251 -3.44 -8.96 5.36
N ASN A 252 -3.97 -8.14 6.28
CA ASN A 252 -4.38 -8.43 7.66
C ASN A 252 -3.26 -8.88 8.60
N ILE A 253 -2.01 -8.94 8.15
CA ILE A 253 -0.89 -9.49 8.93
C ILE A 253 0.24 -8.47 9.10
N GLY A 254 0.54 -7.65 8.10
CA GLY A 254 1.69 -6.74 8.14
C GLY A 254 2.94 -7.37 7.53
N VAL A 255 4.11 -7.04 8.07
CA VAL A 255 5.39 -7.56 7.57
C VAL A 255 5.47 -9.06 7.89
N VAL A 256 5.53 -9.91 6.86
CA VAL A 256 5.70 -11.37 7.02
C VAL A 256 7.15 -11.81 6.82
N SER A 257 7.95 -11.00 6.11
CA SER A 257 9.40 -11.18 6.08
C SER A 257 10.12 -9.87 5.82
N PHE A 258 11.35 -9.81 6.30
CA PHE A 258 12.28 -8.71 6.12
C PHE A 258 13.66 -9.28 5.86
N GLU A 259 14.38 -8.71 4.89
CA GLU A 259 15.81 -8.93 4.70
C GLU A 259 16.51 -7.61 4.37
N LYS A 260 17.79 -7.52 4.71
CA LYS A 260 18.64 -6.38 4.35
C LYS A 260 20.05 -6.83 4.00
N LEU A 261 20.78 -5.95 3.33
CA LEU A 261 22.23 -6.08 3.27
C LEU A 261 22.82 -5.82 4.65
N PHE A 262 23.45 -6.84 5.22
CA PHE A 262 24.12 -6.82 6.50
C PHE A 262 25.62 -6.66 6.29
N GLU A 263 26.17 -5.59 6.86
CA GLU A 263 27.59 -5.24 6.72
C GLU A 263 28.32 -5.62 8.01
N LEU A 264 28.79 -6.86 8.09
CA LEU A 264 29.60 -7.35 9.21
C LEU A 264 30.86 -8.04 8.67
N GLY A 265 32.03 -7.51 9.04
CA GLY A 265 33.31 -7.98 8.49
C GLY A 265 33.61 -7.39 7.11
N ASP A 266 34.37 -8.13 6.31
CA ASP A 266 34.89 -7.63 5.02
C ASP A 266 33.92 -7.86 3.84
N GLU A 267 32.97 -8.79 3.97
CA GLU A 267 32.01 -9.12 2.90
C GLU A 267 30.56 -8.94 3.39
N PRO A 268 29.79 -8.02 2.78
CA PRO A 268 28.37 -7.88 3.06
C PRO A 268 27.58 -9.13 2.67
N PHE A 269 26.57 -9.49 3.46
CA PHE A 269 25.69 -10.62 3.18
C PHE A 269 24.23 -10.30 3.53
N THR A 270 23.28 -11.08 3.00
CA THR A 270 21.85 -10.90 3.30
C THR A 270 21.48 -11.55 4.63
N ALA A 271 20.85 -10.80 5.52
CA ALA A 271 20.28 -11.31 6.76
C ALA A 271 18.87 -10.76 6.98
N GLY A 272 18.04 -11.49 7.72
CA GLY A 272 16.63 -11.16 7.84
C GLY A 272 15.87 -12.05 8.81
N TYR A 273 14.59 -11.73 8.97
CA TYR A 273 13.64 -12.47 9.78
C TYR A 273 12.35 -12.69 9.01
N PHE A 274 11.57 -13.67 9.44
CA PHE A 274 10.27 -13.99 8.90
C PHE A 274 9.31 -14.33 10.03
N LEU A 275 8.03 -14.11 9.76
CA LEU A 275 6.96 -14.43 10.70
C LEU A 275 6.97 -15.94 10.89
N SER A 276 7.21 -16.37 12.12
CA SER A 276 7.20 -17.78 12.46
C SER A 276 5.81 -18.33 12.17
N SER A 277 5.75 -19.57 11.69
CA SER A 277 4.51 -20.20 11.16
C SER A 277 3.34 -20.35 12.14
N ALA A 278 3.42 -19.80 13.35
CA ALA A 278 2.36 -19.77 14.33
C ALA A 278 1.44 -18.55 14.17
N MET A 279 0.90 -18.32 12.97
CA MET A 279 -0.48 -17.83 12.92
C MET A 279 -1.34 -19.00 13.39
N ASN A 280 -2.24 -18.79 14.35
CA ASN A 280 -3.19 -19.85 14.72
C ASN A 280 -4.24 -19.95 13.61
N MET A 281 -3.83 -20.57 12.50
CA MET A 281 -4.70 -20.83 11.36
C MET A 281 -5.47 -22.11 11.65
N THR A 282 -6.78 -21.96 11.83
CA THR A 282 -7.68 -23.09 12.05
C THR A 282 -8.76 -23.10 10.97
N GLN A 283 -9.19 -24.30 10.56
CA GLN A 283 -10.38 -24.45 9.73
C GLN A 283 -11.55 -24.70 10.65
N ASN A 284 -12.57 -23.84 10.57
CA ASN A 284 -13.76 -23.94 11.41
C ASN A 284 -15.00 -23.99 10.53
N ASP A 285 -15.90 -24.90 10.84
CA ASP A 285 -17.24 -24.90 10.25
C ASP A 285 -18.06 -23.79 10.92
N VAL A 286 -18.44 -22.80 10.10
CA VAL A 286 -19.18 -21.62 10.53
C VAL A 286 -20.57 -21.65 9.94
N THR A 287 -21.57 -21.33 10.75
CA THR A 287 -22.95 -21.12 10.28
C THR A 287 -23.12 -19.68 9.85
N LEU A 288 -23.40 -19.47 8.57
CA LEU A 288 -23.70 -18.16 7.98
C LEU A 288 -25.19 -18.11 7.61
N TYR A 289 -25.79 -16.94 7.79
CA TYR A 289 -27.19 -16.72 7.46
C TYR A 289 -27.32 -15.92 6.16
N PHE A 290 -27.98 -16.50 5.16
CA PHE A 290 -28.26 -15.82 3.89
C PHE A 290 -29.76 -15.80 3.60
N PRO A 291 -30.30 -14.75 2.96
CA PRO A 291 -31.69 -14.66 2.58
C PRO A 291 -32.07 -15.78 1.61
N ASN A 292 -33.25 -16.35 1.80
CA ASN A 292 -33.86 -17.18 0.77
C ASN A 292 -34.30 -16.31 -0.44
N LEU A 293 -34.56 -16.94 -1.59
CA LEU A 293 -34.82 -16.23 -2.86
C LEU A 293 -36.03 -15.27 -2.83
N ASP A 294 -36.97 -15.44 -1.89
CA ASP A 294 -38.12 -14.54 -1.72
C ASP A 294 -37.92 -13.45 -0.66
N ALA A 295 -36.73 -13.39 -0.03
CA ALA A 295 -36.33 -12.41 0.98
C ALA A 295 -37.28 -12.35 2.20
N GLN A 296 -37.86 -13.47 2.61
CA GLN A 296 -38.72 -13.56 3.80
C GLN A 296 -37.99 -14.05 5.04
N LYS A 297 -36.96 -14.87 4.87
CA LYS A 297 -36.23 -15.53 5.95
C LYS A 297 -34.74 -15.61 5.61
N VAL A 298 -33.92 -15.68 6.64
CA VAL A 298 -32.51 -16.05 6.50
C VAL A 298 -32.32 -17.52 6.84
N TRP A 299 -31.65 -18.26 5.97
CA TRP A 299 -31.42 -19.70 6.08
C TRP A 299 -29.93 -19.96 6.33
N LYS A 300 -29.66 -21.08 7.01
CA LYS A 300 -28.29 -21.48 7.37
C LYS A 300 -27.54 -22.03 6.17
N GLU A 301 -26.34 -21.52 5.94
CA GLU A 301 -25.29 -22.11 5.12
C GLU A 301 -24.12 -22.44 6.04
N VAL A 302 -23.73 -23.71 6.13
CA VAL A 302 -22.52 -24.10 6.86
C VAL A 302 -21.34 -24.07 5.90
N ARG A 303 -20.31 -23.29 6.22
CA ARG A 303 -19.09 -23.17 5.42
C ARG A 303 -17.86 -23.35 6.29
N THR A 304 -16.92 -24.15 5.82
CA THR A 304 -15.59 -24.23 6.41
C THR A 304 -14.80 -22.98 6.04
N LEU A 305 -14.51 -22.14 7.03
CA LEU A 305 -13.74 -20.91 6.88
C LEU A 305 -12.34 -21.08 7.47
N THR A 306 -11.37 -20.43 6.83
CA THR A 306 -10.04 -20.29 7.41
C THR A 306 -10.06 -19.14 8.41
N VAL A 307 -9.78 -19.44 9.66
CA VAL A 307 -9.77 -18.49 10.78
C VAL A 307 -8.32 -18.24 11.15
N TYR A 308 -7.95 -16.96 11.20
CA TYR A 308 -6.65 -16.51 11.65
C TYR A 308 -6.79 -16.00 13.08
N ASP A 309 -5.87 -16.41 13.95
CA ASP A 309 -5.70 -15.87 15.30
C ASP A 309 -6.98 -15.92 16.15
N ASN A 310 -7.78 -16.98 15.93
CA ASN A 310 -9.08 -17.23 16.57
C ASN A 310 -10.14 -16.13 16.33
N GLU A 311 -9.99 -15.29 15.29
CA GLU A 311 -10.97 -14.25 14.93
C GLU A 311 -12.16 -14.81 14.11
N ILE A 312 -12.87 -15.78 14.68
CA ILE A 312 -13.96 -16.49 13.97
C ILE A 312 -15.12 -15.56 13.59
N ALA A 313 -15.43 -14.56 14.42
CA ALA A 313 -16.44 -13.55 14.13
C ALA A 313 -16.07 -12.71 12.88
N LYS A 314 -14.80 -12.31 12.76
CA LYS A 314 -14.29 -11.58 11.59
C LYS A 314 -14.41 -12.43 10.33
N ALA A 315 -13.93 -13.67 10.40
CA ALA A 315 -14.01 -14.61 9.30
C ALA A 315 -15.47 -14.80 8.84
N SER A 316 -16.42 -14.84 9.78
CA SER A 316 -17.85 -14.99 9.48
C SER A 316 -18.41 -13.82 8.68
N ILE A 317 -18.08 -12.58 9.06
CA ILE A 317 -18.53 -11.38 8.33
C ILE A 317 -17.88 -11.29 6.96
N LEU A 318 -16.58 -11.58 6.84
CA LEU A 318 -15.92 -11.65 5.53
C LEU A 318 -16.56 -12.72 4.65
N GLY A 319 -16.97 -13.84 5.24
CA GLY A 319 -17.77 -14.84 4.56
C GLY A 319 -19.10 -14.28 4.04
N LEU A 320 -19.85 -13.53 4.85
CA LEU A 320 -21.10 -12.91 4.39
C LEU A 320 -20.87 -11.92 3.24
N ILE A 321 -19.78 -11.15 3.28
CA ILE A 321 -19.37 -10.21 2.23
C ILE A 321 -19.03 -10.95 0.92
N GLU A 322 -18.35 -12.10 1.01
CA GLU A 322 -18.06 -12.94 -0.17
C GLU A 322 -19.35 -13.46 -0.84
N GLY A 323 -20.42 -13.61 -0.07
CA GLY A 323 -21.71 -14.10 -0.53
C GLY A 323 -21.90 -15.60 -0.32
N THR A 324 -23.03 -16.10 -0.81
CA THR A 324 -23.46 -17.51 -0.67
C THR A 324 -22.92 -18.37 -1.81
N ASN A 325 -22.56 -19.61 -1.50
CA ASN A 325 -22.25 -20.63 -2.51
C ASN A 325 -23.48 -21.42 -2.98
N SER A 326 -24.64 -21.15 -2.39
CA SER A 326 -25.89 -21.85 -2.69
C SER A 326 -26.67 -21.17 -3.79
N SER A 327 -27.11 -21.95 -4.79
CA SER A 327 -28.04 -21.48 -5.83
C SER A 327 -29.46 -21.16 -5.32
N THR A 328 -29.78 -21.51 -4.07
CA THR A 328 -31.12 -21.30 -3.48
C THR A 328 -31.15 -20.18 -2.45
N LEU A 329 -30.03 -19.50 -2.24
CA LEU A 329 -29.90 -18.36 -1.33
C LEU A 329 -29.44 -17.14 -2.13
N SER A 330 -29.58 -15.95 -1.55
CA SER A 330 -29.15 -14.69 -2.16
C SER A 330 -28.04 -14.04 -1.32
N PRO A 331 -27.14 -13.26 -1.93
CA PRO A 331 -26.21 -12.42 -1.16
C PRO A 331 -27.01 -11.37 -0.37
N SER A 332 -26.58 -11.12 0.87
CA SER A 332 -27.20 -10.15 1.77
C SER A 332 -26.43 -8.85 1.90
N ILE A 333 -25.14 -8.86 1.61
CA ILE A 333 -24.29 -7.70 1.81
C ILE A 333 -24.17 -6.92 0.49
N PRO A 334 -24.38 -5.58 0.49
CA PRO A 334 -24.26 -4.78 -0.72
C PRO A 334 -22.87 -4.86 -1.36
N ASP A 335 -22.83 -4.87 -2.69
CA ASP A 335 -21.59 -4.94 -3.45
C ASP A 335 -20.63 -3.80 -3.09
N GLY A 336 -19.35 -4.13 -2.95
CA GLY A 336 -18.31 -3.16 -2.58
C GLY A 336 -18.24 -2.82 -1.09
N THR A 337 -19.12 -3.40 -0.25
CA THR A 337 -18.98 -3.33 1.21
C THR A 337 -17.66 -3.93 1.66
N ARG A 338 -16.91 -3.20 2.48
CA ARG A 338 -15.73 -3.68 3.19
C ARG A 338 -15.99 -3.70 4.69
N LEU A 339 -15.39 -4.68 5.38
CA LEU A 339 -15.31 -4.71 6.84
C LEU A 339 -14.11 -3.86 7.28
N LEU A 340 -14.37 -2.74 7.96
CA LEU A 340 -13.32 -1.83 8.45
C LEU A 340 -12.75 -2.30 9.79
N SER A 341 -13.62 -2.74 10.69
CA SER A 341 -13.21 -3.32 11.98
C SER A 341 -14.30 -4.21 12.57
N ILE A 342 -13.88 -5.11 13.46
CA ILE A 342 -14.78 -5.90 14.30
C ILE A 342 -14.16 -6.05 15.68
N ASN A 343 -14.95 -5.80 16.72
CA ASN A 343 -14.48 -5.88 18.11
C ASN A 343 -15.52 -6.61 18.96
N LEU A 344 -15.07 -7.49 19.85
CA LEU A 344 -15.92 -8.16 20.82
C LEU A 344 -15.52 -7.72 22.23
N GLU A 345 -16.46 -7.08 22.92
CA GLU A 345 -16.28 -6.67 24.30
C GLU A 345 -17.56 -6.92 25.11
N ASN A 346 -17.46 -7.66 26.21
CA ASN A 346 -18.56 -7.87 27.18
C ASN A 346 -19.91 -8.29 26.54
N GLY A 347 -19.88 -9.23 25.60
CA GLY A 347 -21.08 -9.73 24.92
C GLY A 347 -21.59 -8.86 23.76
N LEU A 348 -20.96 -7.70 23.52
CA LEU A 348 -21.26 -6.81 22.40
C LEU A 348 -20.23 -6.99 21.29
N CYS A 349 -20.69 -7.35 20.09
CA CYS A 349 -19.86 -7.32 18.89
C CYS A 349 -20.13 -6.05 18.10
N THR A 350 -19.14 -5.16 18.01
CA THR A 350 -19.21 -3.94 17.21
C THR A 350 -18.59 -4.21 15.84
N VAL A 351 -19.35 -3.99 14.76
CA VAL A 351 -18.94 -4.24 13.38
C VAL A 351 -19.00 -2.94 12.61
N ASP A 352 -17.87 -2.49 12.10
CA ASP A 352 -17.75 -1.25 11.33
C ASP A 352 -17.56 -1.56 9.86
N PHE A 353 -18.44 -1.01 9.03
CA PHE A 353 -18.43 -1.21 7.58
C PHE A 353 -18.06 0.06 6.83
N SER A 354 -17.54 -0.10 5.62
CA SER A 354 -17.34 1.01 4.69
C SER A 354 -18.68 1.63 4.28
N ARG A 355 -18.65 2.88 3.84
CA ARG A 355 -19.80 3.63 3.32
C ARG A 355 -20.62 2.92 2.23
N ALA A 356 -19.99 2.05 1.44
CA ALA A 356 -20.66 1.21 0.43
C ALA A 356 -21.77 0.32 1.00
N PHE A 357 -21.69 -0.03 2.29
CA PHE A 357 -22.75 -0.78 2.99
C PHE A 357 -24.11 -0.10 2.93
N VAL A 358 -24.12 1.24 2.92
CA VAL A 358 -25.35 2.03 2.84
C VAL A 358 -25.59 2.50 1.42
N GLU A 359 -24.57 3.05 0.75
CA GLU A 359 -24.74 3.70 -0.55
C GLU A 359 -25.09 2.73 -1.68
N ASN A 360 -24.58 1.49 -1.61
CA ASN A 360 -24.87 0.47 -2.62
C ASN A 360 -26.01 -0.45 -2.20
N HIS A 361 -26.66 -0.18 -1.06
CA HIS A 361 -27.75 -1.02 -0.62
C HIS A 361 -28.90 -0.93 -1.63
N PRO A 362 -29.48 -2.06 -2.08
CA PRO A 362 -30.61 -2.06 -3.02
C PRO A 362 -31.89 -1.41 -2.44
N GLY A 363 -31.85 -0.98 -1.18
CA GLY A 363 -32.96 -0.46 -0.40
C GLY A 363 -34.11 -1.47 -0.17
N GLY A 364 -35.22 -0.94 0.33
CA GLY A 364 -36.45 -1.67 0.55
C GLY A 364 -36.47 -2.42 1.89
N SER A 365 -37.57 -2.27 2.63
CA SER A 365 -37.64 -2.74 4.02
C SER A 365 -37.39 -4.24 4.20
N ALA A 366 -37.75 -5.06 3.21
CA ALA A 366 -37.44 -6.49 3.24
C ALA A 366 -35.94 -6.75 3.04
N GLY A 367 -35.31 -6.10 2.07
CA GLY A 367 -33.87 -6.25 1.80
C GLY A 367 -33.03 -5.78 2.97
N GLU A 368 -33.35 -4.61 3.54
CA GLU A 368 -32.64 -4.04 4.68
C GLU A 368 -32.74 -4.95 5.92
N LEU A 369 -33.93 -5.51 6.18
CA LEU A 369 -34.15 -6.46 7.26
C LEU A 369 -33.39 -7.78 7.04
N MET A 370 -33.30 -8.25 5.80
CA MET A 370 -32.53 -9.43 5.43
C MET A 370 -31.02 -9.21 5.62
N THR A 371 -30.48 -8.05 5.22
CA THR A 371 -29.09 -7.66 5.45
C THR A 371 -28.74 -7.68 6.94
N LEU A 372 -29.57 -7.02 7.76
CA LEU A 372 -29.39 -7.01 9.22
C LEU A 372 -29.54 -8.41 9.83
N GLY A 373 -30.56 -9.16 9.40
CA GLY A 373 -30.80 -10.53 9.84
C GLY A 373 -29.60 -11.44 9.57
N SER A 374 -29.00 -11.33 8.40
CA SER A 374 -27.79 -12.08 8.02
C SER A 374 -26.61 -11.79 8.93
N ILE A 375 -26.31 -10.51 9.19
CA ILE A 375 -25.18 -10.10 10.05
C ILE A 375 -25.43 -10.53 11.50
N VAL A 376 -26.56 -10.12 12.06
CA VAL A 376 -26.84 -10.29 13.49
C VAL A 376 -27.03 -11.75 13.85
N ASN A 377 -27.76 -12.54 13.04
CA ASN A 377 -27.97 -13.95 13.34
C ASN A 377 -26.70 -14.79 13.13
N THR A 378 -25.83 -14.42 12.20
CA THR A 378 -24.52 -15.08 12.03
C THR A 378 -23.64 -14.84 13.25
N LEU A 379 -23.50 -13.59 13.69
CA LEU A 379 -22.64 -13.27 14.83
C LEU A 379 -23.19 -13.80 16.16
N THR A 380 -24.50 -13.80 16.34
CA THR A 380 -25.12 -14.35 17.57
C THR A 380 -25.24 -15.88 17.57
N GLU A 381 -24.67 -16.60 16.59
CA GLU A 381 -24.40 -18.05 16.75
C GLU A 381 -23.26 -18.30 17.74
N PHE A 382 -22.36 -17.34 17.91
CA PHE A 382 -21.27 -17.42 18.88
C PHE A 382 -21.84 -17.15 20.28
N PRO A 383 -21.78 -18.10 21.22
CA PRO A 383 -22.40 -17.95 22.55
C PRO A 383 -21.90 -16.74 23.35
N GLU A 384 -20.69 -16.27 23.05
CA GLU A 384 -20.07 -15.09 23.63
C GLU A 384 -20.57 -13.76 23.03
N ILE A 385 -21.35 -13.79 21.95
CA ILE A 385 -21.94 -12.60 21.31
C ILE A 385 -23.45 -12.58 21.56
N GLU A 386 -23.89 -11.67 22.42
CA GLU A 386 -25.30 -11.50 22.78
C GLU A 386 -26.01 -10.51 21.84
N ARG A 387 -25.29 -9.48 21.39
CA ARG A 387 -25.82 -8.37 20.61
C ARG A 387 -24.75 -7.77 19.70
N VAL A 388 -25.19 -7.09 18.64
CA VAL A 388 -24.34 -6.55 17.58
C VAL A 388 -24.61 -5.07 17.37
N GLN A 389 -23.59 -4.23 17.47
CA GLN A 389 -23.65 -2.83 17.05
C GLN A 389 -23.08 -2.70 15.64
N ILE A 390 -23.81 -2.05 14.75
CA ILE A 390 -23.34 -1.75 13.40
C ILE A 390 -22.90 -0.29 13.33
N LEU A 391 -21.72 -0.06 12.76
CA LEU A 391 -21.16 1.25 12.46
C LEU A 391 -20.89 1.37 10.97
N VAL A 392 -20.86 2.61 10.48
CA VAL A 392 -20.41 2.94 9.13
C VAL A 392 -19.38 4.06 9.22
N GLU A 393 -18.17 3.82 8.73
CA GLU A 393 -17.04 4.76 8.81
C GLU A 393 -16.77 5.23 10.26
N GLY A 394 -16.87 4.31 11.21
CA GLY A 394 -16.67 4.57 12.64
C GLY A 394 -17.80 5.34 13.32
N GLN A 395 -18.91 5.61 12.62
CA GLN A 395 -20.07 6.33 13.17
C GLN A 395 -21.29 5.42 13.31
N VAL A 396 -22.02 5.60 14.41
CA VAL A 396 -23.35 5.03 14.57
C VAL A 396 -24.27 5.75 13.59
N ILE A 397 -24.93 5.00 12.72
CA ILE A 397 -25.96 5.54 11.83
C ILE A 397 -27.34 5.40 12.50
N GLU A 398 -28.24 6.36 12.24
CA GLU A 398 -29.55 6.37 12.91
C GLU A 398 -30.40 5.18 12.48
N THR A 399 -30.45 4.91 11.17
CA THR A 399 -31.32 3.88 10.61
C THR A 399 -30.74 3.26 9.34
N ILE A 400 -31.13 2.01 9.08
CA ILE A 400 -31.17 1.45 7.74
C ILE A 400 -32.62 1.05 7.46
N GLY A 401 -33.22 1.69 6.46
CA GLY A 401 -34.66 1.59 6.26
C GLY A 401 -35.49 2.12 7.42
N ASN A 402 -36.32 1.25 8.00
CA ASN A 402 -37.18 1.55 9.15
C ASN A 402 -36.65 0.98 10.48
N ILE A 403 -35.41 0.47 10.51
CA ILE A 403 -34.82 -0.16 11.68
C ILE A 403 -33.79 0.79 12.27
N SER A 404 -33.93 1.10 13.55
CA SER A 404 -32.96 1.91 14.29
C SER A 404 -31.68 1.11 14.52
N LEU A 405 -30.55 1.78 14.29
CA LEU A 405 -29.19 1.28 14.55
C LEU A 405 -28.48 2.09 15.63
N GLU A 406 -29.19 3.01 16.30
CA GLU A 406 -28.65 3.79 17.43
C GLU A 406 -28.30 2.91 18.63
N GLU A 407 -29.00 1.78 18.77
CA GLU A 407 -28.81 0.81 19.84
C GLU A 407 -28.37 -0.55 19.25
N PRO A 408 -27.59 -1.35 20.00
CA PRO A 408 -27.18 -2.67 19.55
C PRO A 408 -28.38 -3.59 19.29
N LEU A 409 -28.28 -4.37 18.21
CA LEU A 409 -29.29 -5.31 17.77
C LEU A 409 -29.11 -6.68 18.43
N TYR A 410 -30.23 -7.26 18.84
CA TYR A 410 -30.30 -8.64 19.31
C TYR A 410 -30.69 -9.59 18.18
N ARG A 411 -30.43 -10.87 18.41
CA ARG A 411 -30.78 -11.96 17.50
C ARG A 411 -32.24 -11.88 17.03
N PHE A 412 -32.44 -12.00 15.73
CA PHE A 412 -33.76 -11.98 15.09
C PHE A 412 -34.29 -13.41 14.92
N GLU A 413 -34.80 -14.00 16.01
CA GLU A 413 -35.35 -15.36 16.01
C GLU A 413 -36.45 -15.54 14.95
N ASP A 414 -37.32 -14.53 14.82
CA ASP A 414 -38.43 -14.56 13.87
C ASP A 414 -37.99 -14.49 12.40
N LEU A 415 -36.71 -14.24 12.09
CA LEU A 415 -36.21 -14.23 10.71
C LEU A 415 -35.55 -15.55 10.31
N ILE A 416 -35.28 -16.45 11.24
CA ILE A 416 -34.60 -17.71 10.94
C ILE A 416 -35.58 -18.66 10.24
N GLY A 417 -35.18 -19.14 9.06
CA GLY A 417 -35.86 -20.21 8.33
C GLY A 417 -35.44 -21.59 8.83
N ASN A 418 -36.33 -22.57 8.66
CA ASN A 418 -36.10 -23.97 9.03
C ASN A 418 -35.60 -24.81 7.87
#